data_AF-A0A2W6TQV5-F1
#
_entry.id   AF-A0A2W6TQV5-F1
#
_cell.length_a   1.000
_cell.length_b   1.000
_cell.length_c   1.000
_cell.angle_alpha   90.00
_cell.angle_beta   90.00
_cell.angle_gamma   90.00
#
_symmetry.space_group_name_H-M   'P 1'
#
loop_
_entity.id
_entity.type
_entity.pdbx_description
1 polymer ?
#
loop_
_entity_poly.entity_id
_entity_poly.type
_entity_poly.pdbx_seq_one_letter_code
_entity_poly.pdbx_strand_id
1 'polypeptide(L)'
;MKGKIIFGICMSILLDSCSTTYSTGTSSPSKNSPRTTSTPSVSQTEQEYNALIKTYKPETADVLTDLFNDSSNSPKTSITVTNKSRCNMVLTITGKNYSKKIPIGAGKIGYAMVLKNQNYNLSGMVCNSVYKKTQFISSSYSITLSN
;
A
#
# COMPACT_ATOMS: atom_id res chain seq x y z
N MET A 1 -2.50 6.11 -80.85
CA MET A 1 -2.00 5.96 -79.46
C MET A 1 -3.07 6.46 -78.51
N LYS A 2 -3.75 5.56 -77.78
CA LYS A 2 -4.71 5.82 -76.69
C LYS A 2 -4.78 4.50 -75.90
N GLY A 3 -4.29 4.53 -74.66
CA GLY A 3 -3.97 3.35 -73.85
C GLY A 3 -5.20 2.62 -73.32
N LYS A 4 -5.09 1.29 -73.27
CA LYS A 4 -6.01 0.38 -72.56
C LYS A 4 -5.55 0.28 -71.10
N ILE A 5 -6.48 0.43 -70.15
CA ILE A 5 -6.25 0.10 -68.74
C ILE A 5 -7.05 -1.17 -68.44
N ILE A 6 -6.32 -2.25 -68.18
CA ILE A 6 -6.81 -3.46 -67.48
C ILE A 6 -5.78 -3.72 -66.40
N PHE A 7 -6.17 -3.65 -65.13
CA PHE A 7 -5.51 -4.46 -64.11
C PHE A 7 -6.50 -4.77 -62.98
N GLY A 8 -6.45 -6.04 -62.58
CA GLY A 8 -7.47 -6.70 -61.79
C GLY A 8 -7.41 -6.38 -60.31
N ILE A 9 -8.57 -6.61 -59.70
CA ILE A 9 -8.84 -6.68 -58.28
C ILE A 9 -8.03 -7.84 -57.67
N CYS A 10 -7.31 -7.58 -56.58
CA CYS A 10 -7.10 -8.61 -55.57
C CYS A 10 -7.13 -8.02 -54.16
N MET A 11 -8.03 -8.61 -53.40
CA MET A 11 -8.52 -8.28 -52.08
C MET A 11 -7.67 -8.98 -51.02
N SER A 12 -7.43 -8.35 -49.86
CA SER A 12 -7.19 -9.03 -48.58
C SER A 12 -7.29 -8.02 -47.44
N ILE A 13 -8.51 -7.81 -46.96
CA ILE A 13 -8.79 -7.20 -45.65
C ILE A 13 -8.96 -8.38 -44.69
N LEU A 14 -8.07 -8.53 -43.72
CA LEU A 14 -8.25 -9.47 -42.63
C LEU A 14 -9.04 -8.75 -41.51
N LEU A 15 -10.32 -9.10 -41.41
CA LEU A 15 -11.19 -8.80 -40.27
C LEU A 15 -11.33 -10.09 -39.47
N ASP A 16 -10.61 -10.20 -38.36
CA ASP A 16 -10.83 -11.28 -37.40
C ASP A 16 -12.13 -11.02 -36.62
N SER A 17 -12.96 -12.05 -36.60
CA SER A 17 -14.35 -12.04 -36.18
C SER A 17 -14.48 -12.16 -34.66
N CYS A 18 -15.29 -11.30 -34.05
CA CYS A 18 -15.73 -11.43 -32.67
C CYS A 18 -16.98 -12.33 -32.66
N SER A 19 -16.92 -13.51 -32.03
CA SER A 19 -18.04 -14.44 -31.93
C SER A 19 -19.04 -13.98 -30.86
N THR A 20 -20.27 -13.70 -31.30
CA THR A 20 -21.43 -13.44 -30.45
C THR A 20 -22.15 -14.77 -30.19
N THR A 21 -22.16 -15.24 -28.95
CA THR A 21 -23.03 -16.34 -28.50
C THR A 21 -24.25 -15.76 -27.80
N TYR A 22 -25.41 -15.86 -28.45
CA TYR A 22 -26.71 -15.67 -27.81
C TYR A 22 -27.03 -16.92 -26.98
N SER A 23 -27.28 -16.75 -25.69
CA SER A 23 -27.90 -17.76 -24.84
C SER A 23 -29.01 -17.10 -24.03
N THR A 24 -30.23 -17.55 -24.31
CA THR A 24 -31.48 -17.22 -23.63
C THR A 24 -31.52 -17.85 -22.24
N GLY A 25 -31.86 -17.01 -21.24
CA GLY A 25 -32.61 -17.35 -20.01
C GLY A 25 -32.12 -18.47 -19.10
N THR A 26 -31.61 -18.10 -17.91
CA THR A 26 -32.11 -18.48 -16.56
C THR A 26 -31.04 -18.23 -15.48
N SER A 27 -31.46 -17.63 -14.36
CA SER A 27 -30.78 -17.55 -13.04
C SER A 27 -29.31 -17.11 -12.99
N SER A 28 -29.08 -15.87 -12.56
CA SER A 28 -27.78 -15.34 -12.14
C SER A 28 -27.14 -16.18 -11.02
N PRO A 29 -25.94 -16.75 -11.20
CA PRO A 29 -25.03 -16.96 -10.09
C PRO A 29 -24.24 -15.67 -9.92
N SER A 30 -24.45 -15.01 -8.79
CA SER A 30 -23.53 -13.98 -8.28
C SER A 30 -22.11 -14.54 -8.33
N LYS A 31 -21.29 -14.05 -9.28
CA LYS A 31 -19.85 -14.28 -9.26
C LYS A 31 -19.31 -13.52 -8.07
N ASN A 32 -19.33 -14.17 -6.91
CA ASN A 32 -18.54 -13.80 -5.76
C ASN A 32 -17.08 -13.95 -6.20
N SER A 33 -16.51 -12.88 -6.76
CA SER A 33 -15.08 -12.81 -7.01
C SER A 33 -14.41 -13.03 -5.66
N PRO A 34 -13.61 -14.10 -5.47
CA PRO A 34 -12.84 -14.25 -4.27
C PRO A 34 -11.95 -13.02 -4.19
N ARG A 35 -12.17 -12.18 -3.18
CA ARG A 35 -11.24 -11.12 -2.82
C ARG A 35 -9.94 -11.82 -2.42
N THR A 36 -9.09 -12.10 -3.40
CA THR A 36 -7.75 -12.62 -3.18
C THR A 36 -7.09 -11.57 -2.30
N THR A 37 -6.98 -11.88 -1.02
CA THR A 37 -6.25 -11.05 -0.07
C THR A 37 -4.79 -11.37 -0.34
N SER A 38 -4.28 -10.90 -1.48
CA SER A 38 -2.90 -11.07 -1.88
C SER A 38 -2.06 -10.35 -0.84
N THR A 39 -1.34 -11.14 -0.05
CA THR A 39 -0.27 -10.60 0.77
C THR A 39 0.72 -9.93 -0.18
N PRO A 40 1.12 -8.66 0.06
CA PRO A 40 2.08 -7.99 -0.81
C PRO A 40 3.33 -8.86 -0.98
N SER A 41 4.02 -8.80 -2.12
CA SER A 41 5.35 -9.40 -2.21
C SER A 41 6.41 -8.43 -1.65
N VAL A 42 7.61 -8.96 -1.37
CA VAL A 42 8.79 -8.14 -1.06
C VAL A 42 9.04 -7.11 -2.17
N SER A 43 8.95 -7.54 -3.44
CA SER A 43 9.18 -6.66 -4.59
C SER A 43 8.15 -5.54 -4.69
N GLN A 44 6.88 -5.81 -4.39
CA GLN A 44 5.83 -4.78 -4.34
C GLN A 44 6.07 -3.80 -3.19
N THR A 45 6.48 -4.30 -2.02
CA THR A 45 6.82 -3.47 -0.86
C THR A 45 8.00 -2.54 -1.17
N GLU A 46 9.01 -3.04 -1.88
CA GLU A 46 10.18 -2.25 -2.27
C GLU A 46 9.81 -1.15 -3.27
N GLN A 47 8.93 -1.43 -4.23
CA GLN A 47 8.41 -0.42 -5.15
C GLN A 47 7.62 0.67 -4.41
N GLU A 48 6.75 0.25 -3.49
CA GLU A 48 5.95 1.19 -2.68
C GLU A 48 6.86 2.06 -1.79
N TYR A 49 7.86 1.45 -1.14
CA TYR A 49 8.86 2.18 -0.37
C TYR A 49 9.54 3.26 -1.21
N ASN A 50 10.03 2.90 -2.41
CA ASN A 50 10.74 3.83 -3.30
C ASN A 50 9.84 4.97 -3.82
N ALA A 51 8.54 4.73 -3.96
CA ALA A 51 7.59 5.77 -4.32
C ALA A 51 7.34 6.73 -3.15
N LEU A 52 7.15 6.21 -1.94
CA LEU A 52 6.81 7.00 -0.75
C LEU A 52 8.00 7.77 -0.19
N ILE A 53 9.20 7.18 -0.19
CA ILE A 53 10.38 7.81 0.44
C ILE A 53 10.76 9.14 -0.23
N LYS A 54 10.43 9.33 -1.51
CA LYS A 54 10.71 10.55 -2.27
C LYS A 54 9.89 11.75 -1.79
N THR A 55 8.70 11.51 -1.27
CA THR A 55 7.76 12.54 -0.84
C THR A 55 7.55 12.56 0.68
N TYR A 56 8.01 11.52 1.38
CA TYR A 56 7.86 11.38 2.81
C TYR A 56 8.66 12.44 3.56
N LYS A 57 7.94 13.19 4.40
CA LYS A 57 8.52 14.13 5.36
C LYS A 57 8.36 13.54 6.77
N PRO A 58 9.47 13.17 7.44
CA PRO A 58 9.39 12.62 8.80
C PRO A 58 8.94 13.69 9.80
N GLU A 59 8.15 13.30 10.78
CA GLU A 59 7.68 14.16 11.89
C GLU A 59 8.68 14.16 13.05
N THR A 60 9.98 14.21 12.76
CA THR A 60 11.04 14.06 13.77
C THR A 60 11.02 15.17 14.82
N ALA A 61 10.72 16.41 14.42
CA ALA A 61 10.65 17.54 15.36
C ALA A 61 9.49 17.39 16.36
N ASP A 62 8.30 17.01 15.87
CA ASP A 62 7.11 16.83 16.71
C ASP A 62 7.29 15.64 17.66
N VAL A 63 7.87 14.55 17.17
CA VAL A 63 8.15 13.36 17.98
C VAL A 63 9.21 13.66 19.04
N LEU A 64 10.28 14.36 18.69
CA LEU A 64 11.31 14.76 19.65
C LEU A 64 10.71 15.65 20.74
N THR A 65 9.84 16.59 20.35
CA THR A 65 9.11 17.47 21.27
C THR A 65 8.20 16.67 22.21
N ASP A 66 7.47 15.66 21.70
CA ASP A 66 6.63 14.76 22.50
C ASP A 66 7.44 13.92 23.50
N LEU A 67 8.59 13.39 23.07
CA LEU A 67 9.47 12.59 23.93
C LEU A 67 10.11 13.41 25.06
N PHE A 68 10.39 14.69 24.83
CA PHE A 68 10.96 15.58 25.85
C PHE A 68 9.91 16.23 26.75
N ASN A 69 8.78 16.62 26.16
CA ASN A 69 7.68 17.23 26.88
C ASN A 69 6.65 16.16 27.18
N ASP A 70 6.89 15.37 28.23
CA ASP A 70 5.96 14.38 28.79
C ASP A 70 4.76 15.07 29.48
N SER A 71 4.19 16.06 28.80
CA SER A 71 3.04 16.81 29.25
C SER A 71 1.81 15.94 29.04
N SER A 72 1.20 15.55 30.17
CA SER A 72 -0.08 14.82 30.22
C SER A 72 -1.16 15.46 29.32
N ASN A 73 -1.07 16.78 29.09
CA ASN A 73 -2.07 17.59 28.40
C ASN A 73 -1.99 17.58 26.86
N SER A 74 -0.93 17.08 26.23
CA SER A 74 -0.91 16.97 24.76
C SER A 74 -1.93 15.92 24.29
N PRO A 75 -2.85 16.24 23.35
CA PRO A 75 -3.81 15.26 22.81
C PRO A 75 -3.15 14.26 21.85
N LYS A 76 -1.91 14.53 21.43
CA LYS A 76 -1.13 13.68 20.54
C LYS A 76 0.03 13.03 21.27
N THR A 77 0.50 11.91 20.74
CA THR A 77 1.69 11.20 21.19
C THR A 77 2.39 10.53 20.02
N SER A 78 3.63 10.10 20.23
CA SER A 78 4.47 9.52 19.19
C SER A 78 4.40 7.99 19.15
N ILE A 79 4.47 7.45 17.93
CA ILE A 79 4.81 6.05 17.66
C ILE A 79 6.17 6.02 16.99
N THR A 80 7.10 5.27 17.59
CA THR A 80 8.44 5.03 17.06
C THR A 80 8.56 3.57 16.61
N VAL A 81 9.06 3.36 15.40
CA VAL A 81 9.19 2.01 14.82
C VAL A 81 10.60 1.80 14.33
N THR A 82 11.32 0.88 14.95
CA THR A 82 12.67 0.47 14.53
C THR A 82 12.57 -0.74 13.61
N ASN A 83 12.97 -0.59 12.36
CA ASN A 83 13.12 -1.71 11.44
C ASN A 83 14.53 -2.30 11.59
N LYS A 84 14.67 -3.38 12.36
CA LYS A 84 15.92 -4.17 12.47
C LYS A 84 16.03 -5.27 11.42
N SER A 85 15.11 -5.33 10.44
CA SER A 85 15.23 -6.27 9.33
C SER A 85 16.23 -5.77 8.28
N ARG A 86 16.61 -6.69 7.39
CA ARG A 86 17.46 -6.41 6.21
C ARG A 86 16.70 -5.82 5.02
N CYS A 87 15.37 -5.68 5.11
CA CYS A 87 14.54 -5.21 4.00
C CYS A 87 13.97 -3.82 4.32
N ASN A 88 13.71 -3.03 3.28
CA ASN A 88 12.88 -1.85 3.44
C ASN A 88 11.43 -2.30 3.69
N MET A 89 10.69 -1.49 4.44
CA MET A 89 9.29 -1.77 4.73
C MET A 89 8.43 -0.52 4.60
N VAL A 90 7.13 -0.73 4.43
CA VAL A 90 6.12 0.32 4.56
C VAL A 90 5.18 -0.09 5.69
N LEU A 91 5.15 0.72 6.75
CA LEU A 91 4.22 0.54 7.85
C LEU A 91 2.97 1.38 7.59
N THR A 92 1.81 0.73 7.60
CA THR A 92 0.50 1.39 7.60
C THR A 92 -0.03 1.44 9.03
N ILE A 93 -0.33 2.66 9.49
CA ILE A 93 -0.96 2.95 10.77
C ILE A 93 -2.38 3.41 10.48
N THR A 94 -3.37 2.66 10.94
CA THR A 94 -4.80 2.98 10.76
C THR A 94 -5.47 3.14 12.11
N GLY A 95 -6.24 4.21 12.30
CA GLY A 95 -7.03 4.47 13.49
C GLY A 95 -8.36 5.14 13.12
N LYS A 96 -9.06 5.70 14.12
CA LYS A 96 -10.29 6.45 13.88
C LYS A 96 -9.98 7.70 13.04
N ASN A 97 -10.52 7.76 11.82
CA ASN A 97 -10.31 8.86 10.86
C ASN A 97 -8.83 9.17 10.57
N TYR A 98 -7.95 8.18 10.74
CA TYR A 98 -6.51 8.36 10.57
C TYR A 98 -5.94 7.17 9.80
N SER A 99 -5.18 7.46 8.74
CA SER A 99 -4.44 6.46 7.99
C SER A 99 -3.14 7.09 7.50
N LYS A 100 -2.01 6.51 7.89
CA LYS A 100 -0.69 6.99 7.48
C LYS A 100 0.21 5.82 7.10
N LYS A 101 0.90 5.98 5.97
CA LYS A 101 1.97 5.07 5.54
C LYS A 101 3.33 5.68 5.83
N ILE A 102 4.22 4.89 6.38
CA ILE A 102 5.57 5.30 6.78
C ILE A 102 6.56 4.37 6.08
N PRO A 103 7.32 4.85 5.09
CA PRO A 103 8.44 4.10 4.53
C PRO A 103 9.57 4.07 5.56
N ILE A 104 10.06 2.89 5.92
CA ILE A 104 11.14 2.67 6.89
C ILE A 104 12.20 1.80 6.24
N GLY A 105 13.37 2.39 5.98
CA GLY A 105 14.50 1.66 5.40
C GLY A 105 15.04 0.57 6.32
N ALA A 106 15.79 -0.37 5.77
CA ALA A 106 16.49 -1.40 6.53
C ALA A 106 17.42 -0.76 7.59
N GLY A 107 17.33 -1.24 8.84
CA GLY A 107 18.11 -0.70 9.95
C GLY A 107 17.75 0.73 10.38
N LYS A 108 16.66 1.31 9.87
CA LYS A 108 16.25 2.70 10.16
C LYS A 108 15.05 2.75 11.11
N ILE A 109 14.77 3.96 11.58
CA ILE A 109 13.66 4.26 12.49
C ILE A 109 12.65 5.14 11.74
N GLY A 110 11.37 4.79 11.85
CA GLY A 110 10.25 5.58 11.38
C GLY A 110 9.48 6.17 12.56
N TYR A 111 8.82 7.30 12.32
CA TYR A 111 8.07 8.03 13.35
C TYR A 111 6.71 8.49 12.83
N ALA A 112 5.73 8.55 13.73
CA ALA A 112 4.46 9.20 13.46
C ALA A 112 3.83 9.78 14.73
N MET A 113 3.17 10.91 14.59
CA MET A 113 2.29 11.48 15.61
C MET A 113 0.87 10.97 15.44
N VAL A 114 0.26 10.55 16.55
CA VAL A 114 -1.09 10.01 16.63
C VAL A 114 -1.84 10.63 17.79
N LEU A 115 -3.17 10.55 17.83
CA LEU A 115 -3.95 11.00 18.98
C LEU A 115 -3.93 9.94 20.09
N LYS A 116 -3.91 10.38 21.34
CA LYS A 116 -3.97 9.51 22.51
C LYS A 116 -5.34 8.85 22.69
N ASN A 117 -5.38 7.85 23.56
CA ASN A 117 -6.57 7.20 24.10
C ASN A 117 -7.46 6.53 23.04
N GLN A 118 -6.83 5.94 22.03
CA GLN A 118 -7.54 5.14 21.04
C GLN A 118 -6.71 3.98 20.49
N ASN A 119 -7.42 3.07 19.81
CA ASN A 119 -6.82 1.90 19.18
C ASN A 119 -6.29 2.23 17.78
N TYR A 120 -5.09 1.74 17.51
CA TYR A 120 -4.46 1.78 16.20
C TYR A 120 -4.13 0.37 15.71
N ASN A 121 -4.40 0.11 14.43
CA ASN A 121 -3.92 -1.06 13.73
C ASN A 121 -2.61 -0.72 13.01
N LEU A 122 -1.54 -1.39 13.42
CA LEU A 122 -0.21 -1.29 12.85
C LEU A 122 -0.01 -2.50 11.95
N SER A 123 0.21 -2.27 10.66
CA SER A 123 0.43 -3.37 9.71
C SER A 123 1.50 -3.05 8.70
N GLY A 124 2.21 -4.06 8.23
CA GLY A 124 3.25 -3.88 7.22
C GLY A 124 3.90 -5.20 6.85
N MET A 125 4.60 -5.20 5.72
CA MET A 125 5.43 -6.31 5.29
C MET A 125 6.86 -6.08 5.78
N VAL A 126 7.39 -7.02 6.56
CA VAL A 126 8.77 -7.04 7.03
C VAL A 126 9.47 -8.19 6.33
N CYS A 127 10.26 -7.89 5.30
CA CYS A 127 10.75 -8.89 4.36
C CYS A 127 9.58 -9.76 3.85
N ASN A 128 9.53 -11.05 4.20
CA ASN A 128 8.52 -12.00 3.72
C ASN A 128 7.41 -12.27 4.75
N SER A 129 7.39 -11.53 5.85
CA SER A 129 6.45 -11.74 6.96
C SER A 129 5.52 -10.56 7.12
N VAL A 130 4.24 -10.86 7.33
CA VAL A 130 3.22 -9.84 7.58
C VAL A 130 3.18 -9.52 9.07
N TYR A 131 3.55 -8.29 9.42
CA TYR A 131 3.30 -7.75 10.76
C TYR A 131 1.91 -7.15 10.81
N LYS A 132 1.11 -7.53 11.82
CA LYS A 132 -0.19 -6.95 12.14
C LYS A 132 -0.37 -6.93 13.66
N LYS A 133 -0.62 -5.77 14.24
CA LYS A 133 -0.90 -5.61 15.68
C LYS A 133 -1.91 -4.49 15.89
N THR A 134 -2.92 -4.74 16.71
CA THR A 134 -3.77 -3.68 17.26
C THR A 134 -3.22 -3.27 18.61
N GLN A 135 -3.05 -1.97 18.84
CA GLN A 135 -2.52 -1.43 20.07
C GLN A 135 -3.34 -0.22 20.51
N PHE A 136 -3.72 -0.20 21.80
CA PHE A 136 -4.23 1.00 22.44
C PHE A 136 -3.07 1.92 22.81
N ILE A 137 -3.11 3.17 22.33
CA ILE A 137 -2.03 4.14 22.48
C ILE A 137 -2.49 5.26 23.41
N SER A 138 -2.06 5.22 24.68
CA SER A 138 -2.30 6.28 25.67
C SER A 138 -1.10 7.20 25.88
N SER A 139 0.10 6.73 25.56
CA SER A 139 1.38 7.44 25.66
C SER A 139 2.32 7.01 24.54
N SER A 140 3.54 7.56 24.52
CA SER A 140 4.51 7.31 23.46
C SER A 140 4.82 5.81 23.38
N TYR A 141 4.75 5.25 22.18
CA TYR A 141 4.83 3.80 21.97
C TYR A 141 5.98 3.47 21.02
N SER A 142 6.86 2.55 21.44
CA SER A 142 8.01 2.11 20.65
C SER A 142 7.89 0.64 20.30
N ILE A 143 8.14 0.30 19.03
CA ILE A 143 8.24 -1.09 18.57
C ILE A 143 9.51 -1.30 17.79
N THR A 144 10.05 -2.51 17.93
CA THR A 144 11.14 -3.01 17.11
C THR A 144 10.63 -4.18 16.30
N LEU A 145 10.81 -4.12 14.98
CA LEU A 145 10.45 -5.18 14.04
C LEU A 145 11.71 -5.83 13.50
N SER A 146 11.77 -7.15 13.51
CA SER A 146 12.87 -7.96 13.00
C SER A 146 12.33 -9.14 12.18
N ASN A 147 13.18 -9.71 11.32
CA ASN A 147 12.91 -10.92 10.55
C ASN A 147 14.04 -11.92 10.75
#